data_AF-A0A2D5QI73-F1
#
_entry.id   AF-A0A2D5QI73-F1
#
_cell.length_a   1.000
_cell.length_b   1.000
_cell.length_c   1.000
_cell.angle_alpha   90.00
_cell.angle_beta   90.00
_cell.angle_gamma   90.00
#
_symmetry.space_group_name_H-M   'P 1'
#
loop_
_entity.id
_entity.type
_entity.pdbx_description
1 polymer ?
#
loop_
_entity_poly.entity_id
_entity_poly.type
_entity_poly.pdbx_seq_one_letter_code
_entity_poly.pdbx_strand_id
1 'polypeptide(L)'
;METSILIMTNWISHKKTTNHPVISSGSEFLYLTKDLIEKLPEYLKDKEAEIFRRRISIDYSQQDTLQELGDKFGVSRERIRQIEKKLLRQLSASFFNNKMIKTSHELIINPNYNQWWQLAAEEYRENEIIDLEIFIRNLSDRWNVSENKIILYISFIINIFTQNTTSILNKDASSNNHISQAALINTDEKTKNIKLNKLRFKHHKYITKLNTIGVNKIKDIHKVWPLEKSKASKSIETHLYEIQEAALSQNNIDWLKYKNLLNLNIMPSITPNNDEHFLVSLERSIDEILSTLPLSKRAPASNNNYKWNTQLDRIRIIFKNRVALPRTKRKTLSDVSFIIYGADHNGPSVARDEKIYLKMLNSAIVKKQYMLLSCWLKEEFCEYIEKFNHIFKKSNNDYDRFIELIKIESKKQNIDPLVGIPILWSLFYGHPPDRYFHLKKESFKKLVDDPNKNIITTKIKLTGFRKNY
;
A
#
# COMPACT_ATOMS: atom_id res chain seq x y z
N MET A 1 42.28 -0.85 31.88
CA MET A 1 41.00 -1.24 31.24
C MET A 1 41.07 -1.26 29.71
N GLU A 2 42.24 -1.12 29.07
CA GLU A 2 42.35 -1.14 27.59
C GLU A 2 42.77 -2.50 26.99
N THR A 3 43.26 -3.43 27.81
CA THR A 3 43.74 -4.74 27.36
C THR A 3 42.64 -5.74 27.00
N SER A 4 41.41 -5.56 27.49
CA SER A 4 40.30 -6.50 27.26
C SER A 4 39.62 -6.32 25.89
N ILE A 5 39.68 -5.13 25.30
CA ILE A 5 39.06 -4.82 24.00
C ILE A 5 39.92 -5.36 22.84
N LEU A 6 41.25 -5.38 23.01
CA LEU A 6 42.18 -5.86 21.98
C LEU A 6 42.17 -7.40 21.79
N ILE A 7 41.64 -8.16 22.74
CA ILE A 7 41.57 -9.64 22.64
C ILE A 7 40.33 -10.08 21.83
N MET A 8 39.24 -9.29 21.82
CA MET A 8 38.03 -9.60 21.05
C MET A 8 38.20 -9.44 19.52
N THR A 9 39.33 -8.88 19.04
CA THR A 9 39.53 -8.55 17.62
C THR A 9 40.12 -9.68 16.76
N ASN A 10 40.44 -10.85 17.32
CA ASN A 10 41.11 -11.96 16.61
C ASN A 10 40.18 -12.88 15.78
N TRP A 11 39.17 -12.33 15.11
CA TRP A 11 38.31 -13.13 14.21
C TRP A 11 38.67 -12.98 12.72
N ILE A 12 39.57 -12.05 12.40
CA ILE A 12 40.27 -11.91 11.12
C ILE A 12 41.77 -12.07 11.39
N SER A 13 42.46 -12.95 10.67
CA SER A 13 43.91 -13.08 10.79
C SER A 13 44.63 -13.13 9.44
N HIS A 14 45.81 -12.51 9.39
CA HIS A 14 46.76 -12.56 8.26
C HIS A 14 47.70 -13.78 8.30
N LYS A 15 47.59 -14.61 9.34
CA LYS A 15 48.35 -15.84 9.54
C LYS A 15 47.41 -16.89 10.16
N LYS A 16 47.66 -18.19 9.92
CA LYS A 16 46.99 -19.30 10.61
C LYS A 16 47.30 -19.24 12.12
N THR A 17 46.58 -18.40 12.85
CA THR A 17 46.60 -18.35 14.31
C THR A 17 45.78 -19.54 14.81
N THR A 18 46.37 -20.41 15.63
CA THR A 18 45.73 -21.64 16.09
C THR A 18 44.80 -21.44 17.28
N ASN A 19 44.79 -20.25 17.89
CA ASN A 19 43.99 -19.93 19.06
C ASN A 19 42.94 -18.86 18.71
N HIS A 20 41.75 -19.31 18.35
CA HIS A 20 40.63 -18.45 18.00
C HIS A 20 39.64 -18.35 19.16
N PRO A 21 39.04 -17.17 19.43
CA PRO A 21 38.04 -17.04 20.48
C PRO A 21 36.85 -17.99 20.20
N VAL A 22 36.40 -18.68 21.25
CA VAL A 22 35.21 -19.53 21.22
C VAL A 22 33.99 -18.63 21.28
N ILE A 23 33.01 -18.88 20.41
CA ILE A 23 31.74 -18.13 20.39
C ILE A 23 30.70 -18.98 21.11
N SER A 24 30.28 -18.51 22.28
CA SER A 24 29.50 -19.28 23.25
C SER A 24 27.99 -19.26 23.02
N SER A 25 27.49 -18.34 22.20
CA SER A 25 26.05 -18.22 21.91
C SER A 25 25.74 -17.58 20.55
N GLY A 26 24.53 -17.82 20.03
CA GLY A 26 24.10 -17.18 18.78
C GLY A 26 23.97 -15.67 18.89
N SER A 27 23.66 -15.14 20.08
CA SER A 27 23.64 -13.69 20.31
C SER A 27 25.05 -13.09 20.21
N GLU A 28 26.06 -13.79 20.72
CA GLU A 28 27.47 -13.40 20.56
C GLU A 28 27.91 -13.50 19.09
N PHE A 29 27.50 -14.55 18.37
CA PHE A 29 27.71 -14.68 16.93
C PHE A 29 27.13 -13.50 16.13
N LEU A 30 25.89 -13.08 16.40
CA LEU A 30 25.29 -11.93 15.70
C LEU A 30 25.97 -10.61 16.08
N TYR A 31 26.39 -10.45 17.34
CA TYR A 31 27.18 -9.29 17.74
C TYR A 31 28.51 -9.22 16.98
N LEU A 32 29.21 -10.35 16.82
CA LEU A 32 30.42 -10.45 16.02
C LEU A 32 30.15 -10.24 14.52
N THR A 33 28.95 -10.59 14.03
CA THR A 33 28.53 -10.32 12.64
C THR A 33 28.40 -8.82 12.35
N LYS A 34 28.11 -8.01 13.37
CA LYS A 34 28.16 -6.55 13.25
C LYS A 34 29.60 -6.06 13.09
N ASP A 35 30.49 -6.48 13.99
CA ASP A 35 31.92 -6.10 13.98
C ASP A 35 32.59 -6.54 12.66
N LEU A 36 32.38 -7.81 12.29
CA LEU A 36 31.92 -8.25 10.98
C LEU A 36 32.04 -7.27 9.81
N ILE A 37 30.85 -6.75 9.57
CA ILE A 37 30.46 -5.85 8.50
C ILE A 37 31.23 -4.53 8.58
N GLU A 38 31.52 -4.04 9.79
CA GLU A 38 32.21 -2.77 10.01
C GLU A 38 33.69 -2.85 9.60
N LYS A 39 34.39 -3.93 9.97
CA LYS A 39 35.85 -4.05 9.81
C LYS A 39 36.30 -4.73 8.51
N LEU A 40 35.51 -5.65 7.95
CA LEU A 40 35.88 -6.38 6.74
C LEU A 40 36.32 -5.47 5.56
N PRO A 41 35.68 -4.30 5.30
CA PRO A 41 36.08 -3.39 4.24
C PRO A 41 37.51 -2.86 4.33
N GLU A 42 38.13 -2.81 5.51
CA GLU A 42 39.52 -2.35 5.70
C GLU A 42 40.55 -3.30 5.07
N TYR A 43 40.16 -4.55 4.86
CA TYR A 43 41.02 -5.59 4.30
C TYR A 43 40.74 -5.88 2.81
N LEU A 44 39.62 -5.38 2.27
CA LEU A 44 39.25 -5.55 0.86
C LEU A 44 40.00 -4.57 -0.03
N LYS A 45 40.15 -4.90 -1.32
CA LYS A 45 40.65 -3.93 -2.32
C LYS A 45 39.69 -2.75 -2.43
N ASP A 46 40.17 -1.56 -2.73
CA ASP A 46 39.35 -0.32 -2.73
C ASP A 46 37.97 -0.46 -3.38
N LYS A 47 37.89 -1.05 -4.58
CA LYS A 47 36.63 -1.28 -5.29
C LYS A 47 35.75 -2.36 -4.63
N GLU A 48 36.36 -3.41 -4.09
CA GLU A 48 35.67 -4.49 -3.37
C GLU A 48 35.12 -3.98 -2.02
N ALA A 49 35.88 -3.15 -1.30
CA ALA A 49 35.49 -2.52 -0.05
C ALA A 49 34.26 -1.62 -0.24
N GLU A 50 34.27 -0.80 -1.29
CA GLU A 50 33.13 0.09 -1.56
C GLU A 50 31.89 -0.68 -2.01
N ILE A 51 32.05 -1.67 -2.89
CA ILE A 51 30.93 -2.55 -3.29
C ILE A 51 30.39 -3.32 -2.09
N PHE A 52 31.25 -3.72 -1.15
CA PHE A 52 30.80 -4.37 0.08
C PHE A 52 29.92 -3.44 0.92
N ARG A 53 30.45 -2.26 1.30
CA ARG A 53 29.76 -1.27 2.13
C ARG A 53 28.45 -0.80 1.50
N ARG A 54 28.46 -0.55 0.19
CA ARG A 54 27.35 0.08 -0.51
C ARG A 54 26.38 -0.89 -1.15
N ARG A 55 26.68 -2.19 -1.19
CA ARG A 55 25.78 -3.18 -1.81
C ARG A 55 25.62 -4.47 -1.03
N ILE A 56 26.68 -5.04 -0.46
CA ILE A 56 26.60 -6.39 0.13
C ILE A 56 26.13 -6.37 1.59
N SER A 57 26.62 -5.43 2.39
CA SER A 57 26.41 -5.42 3.84
C SER A 57 25.23 -4.60 4.32
N ILE A 58 24.57 -3.88 3.42
CA ILE A 58 23.45 -3.00 3.72
C ILE A 58 22.17 -3.50 3.07
N ASP A 59 21.04 -3.03 3.60
CA ASP A 59 19.73 -3.35 3.07
C ASP A 59 19.63 -2.94 1.60
N TYR A 60 18.91 -3.76 0.81
CA TYR A 60 18.76 -3.53 -0.63
C TYR A 60 18.33 -2.10 -0.96
N SER A 61 17.44 -1.57 -0.13
CA SER A 61 16.94 -0.22 -0.14
C SER A 61 17.97 0.90 -0.11
N GLN A 62 19.11 0.66 0.52
CA GLN A 62 20.21 1.59 0.68
C GLN A 62 21.34 1.32 -0.32
N GLN A 63 21.19 0.31 -1.18
CA GLN A 63 22.24 -0.06 -2.12
C GLN A 63 22.36 0.93 -3.27
N ASP A 64 23.56 1.46 -3.50
CA ASP A 64 23.88 2.19 -4.73
C ASP A 64 23.68 1.25 -5.92
N THR A 65 23.07 1.73 -7.01
CA THR A 65 22.88 0.90 -8.21
C THR A 65 24.23 0.50 -8.83
N LEU A 66 24.23 -0.61 -9.58
CA LEU A 66 25.41 -1.03 -10.34
C LEU A 66 25.90 0.05 -11.32
N GLN A 67 24.99 0.90 -11.80
CA GLN A 67 25.32 2.00 -12.70
C GLN A 67 25.99 3.14 -11.94
N GLU A 68 25.44 3.56 -10.80
CA GLU A 68 26.01 4.63 -9.96
C GLU A 68 27.45 4.30 -9.52
N LEU A 69 27.72 3.06 -9.08
CA LEU A 69 29.08 2.63 -8.77
C LEU A 69 29.96 2.52 -10.02
N GLY A 70 29.38 2.15 -11.16
CA GLY A 70 30.10 2.07 -12.43
C GLY A 70 30.63 3.44 -12.84
N ASP A 71 29.76 4.45 -12.79
CA ASP A 71 30.07 5.84 -13.10
C ASP A 71 31.12 6.39 -12.12
N LYS A 72 30.97 6.14 -10.81
CA LYS A 72 31.95 6.54 -9.78
C LYS A 72 33.35 5.99 -10.03
N PHE A 73 33.45 4.76 -10.54
CA PHE A 73 34.73 4.09 -10.76
C PHE A 73 35.25 4.16 -12.20
N GLY A 74 34.53 4.83 -13.11
CA GLY A 74 34.86 4.88 -14.54
C GLY A 74 34.86 3.50 -15.21
N VAL A 75 33.96 2.61 -14.80
CA VAL A 75 33.85 1.24 -15.34
C VAL A 75 32.40 0.91 -15.71
N SER A 76 32.21 -0.11 -16.55
CA SER A 76 30.86 -0.52 -16.93
C SER A 76 30.06 -1.08 -15.74
N ARG A 77 28.73 -0.92 -15.77
CA ARG A 77 27.79 -1.57 -14.87
C ARG A 77 28.04 -3.07 -14.71
N GLU A 78 28.33 -3.73 -15.83
CA GLU A 78 28.63 -5.16 -15.88
C GLU A 78 29.92 -5.49 -15.13
N ARG A 79 30.92 -4.60 -15.18
CA ARG A 79 32.15 -4.76 -14.40
C ARG A 79 31.89 -4.70 -12.89
N ILE A 80 31.05 -3.79 -12.42
CA ILE A 80 30.63 -3.75 -11.00
C ILE A 80 29.94 -5.06 -10.61
N ARG A 81 29.00 -5.53 -11.43
CA ARG A 81 28.28 -6.81 -11.21
C ARG A 81 29.24 -8.00 -11.09
N GLN A 82 30.30 -8.03 -11.90
CA GLN A 82 31.33 -9.06 -11.84
C GLN A 82 32.12 -9.03 -10.54
N ILE A 83 32.53 -7.84 -10.08
CA ILE A 83 33.29 -7.67 -8.83
C ILE A 83 32.41 -8.07 -7.63
N GLU A 84 31.17 -7.60 -7.59
CA GLU A 84 30.17 -7.96 -6.56
C GLU A 84 29.95 -9.48 -6.49
N LYS A 85 29.69 -10.13 -7.64
CA LYS A 85 29.47 -11.57 -7.70
C LYS A 85 30.71 -12.36 -7.28
N LYS A 86 31.91 -11.87 -7.61
CA LYS A 86 33.17 -12.49 -7.20
C LYS A 86 33.35 -12.38 -5.69
N LEU A 87 33.10 -11.22 -5.10
CA LEU A 87 33.23 -10.99 -3.68
C LEU A 87 32.25 -11.82 -2.87
N LEU A 88 30.96 -11.84 -3.25
CA LEU A 88 29.95 -12.71 -2.62
C LEU A 88 30.36 -14.18 -2.64
N ARG A 89 30.89 -14.66 -3.76
CA ARG A 89 31.39 -16.04 -3.87
C ARG A 89 32.54 -16.32 -2.90
N GLN A 90 33.47 -15.39 -2.73
CA GLN A 90 34.58 -15.55 -1.79
C GLN A 90 34.08 -15.54 -0.33
N LEU A 91 33.14 -14.66 0.00
CA LEU A 91 32.54 -14.58 1.34
C LEU A 91 31.76 -15.84 1.70
N SER A 92 30.84 -16.30 0.83
CA SER A 92 30.11 -17.55 1.05
C SER A 92 31.06 -18.75 1.15
N ALA A 93 32.11 -18.78 0.32
CA ALA A 93 33.13 -19.82 0.41
C ALA A 93 33.89 -19.80 1.75
N SER A 94 34.17 -18.61 2.28
CA SER A 94 34.79 -18.46 3.59
C SER A 94 33.87 -18.93 4.71
N PHE A 95 32.63 -18.42 4.77
CA PHE A 95 31.70 -18.71 5.85
C PHE A 95 31.25 -20.16 5.91
N PHE A 96 31.01 -20.80 4.76
CA PHE A 96 30.52 -22.18 4.74
C PHE A 96 31.64 -23.22 4.65
N ASN A 97 32.81 -22.86 4.13
CA ASN A 97 33.87 -23.84 3.83
C ASN A 97 35.25 -23.49 4.40
N ASN A 98 35.35 -22.49 5.28
CA ASN A 98 36.62 -22.00 5.84
C ASN A 98 37.66 -21.62 4.77
N LYS A 99 37.21 -21.27 3.54
CA LYS A 99 38.12 -20.88 2.47
C LYS A 99 38.64 -19.46 2.70
N MET A 100 39.89 -19.25 2.35
CA MET A 100 40.52 -17.94 2.43
C MET A 100 39.92 -16.93 1.44
N ILE A 101 39.74 -15.69 1.88
CA ILE A 101 39.32 -14.58 1.03
C ILE A 101 40.58 -13.96 0.44
N LYS A 102 40.70 -13.98 -0.90
CA LYS A 102 41.85 -13.39 -1.61
C LYS A 102 41.65 -11.89 -1.77
N THR A 103 42.28 -11.10 -0.90
CA THR A 103 42.23 -9.63 -0.92
C THR A 103 43.61 -9.05 -1.26
N SER A 104 43.92 -7.80 -0.86
CA SER A 104 45.29 -7.28 -0.84
C SER A 104 46.20 -8.06 0.12
N HIS A 105 45.60 -8.68 1.14
CA HIS A 105 46.23 -9.62 2.06
C HIS A 105 45.47 -10.96 2.06
N GLU A 106 46.11 -12.05 2.48
CA GLU A 106 45.41 -13.30 2.72
C GLU A 106 44.58 -13.19 4.01
N LEU A 107 43.26 -13.40 3.90
CA LEU A 107 42.31 -13.21 5.01
C LEU A 107 41.64 -14.54 5.36
N ILE A 108 41.72 -14.94 6.63
CA ILE A 108 41.03 -16.11 7.17
C ILE A 108 40.02 -15.65 8.21
N ILE A 109 38.76 -16.08 8.06
CA ILE A 109 37.71 -15.86 9.05
C ILE A 109 37.76 -17.00 10.07
N ASN A 110 37.68 -16.65 11.35
CA ASN A 110 37.69 -17.59 12.48
C ASN A 110 36.75 -18.80 12.24
N PRO A 111 37.27 -20.04 12.27
CA PRO A 111 36.45 -21.25 12.12
C PRO A 111 35.31 -21.38 13.14
N ASN A 112 35.49 -20.92 14.38
CA ASN A 112 34.44 -20.94 15.41
C ASN A 112 33.27 -20.00 15.05
N TYR A 113 33.54 -18.93 14.30
CA TYR A 113 32.49 -18.07 13.72
C TYR A 113 31.79 -18.74 12.55
N ASN A 114 32.56 -19.38 11.67
CA ASN A 114 32.02 -20.10 10.52
C ASN A 114 31.13 -21.30 10.92
N GLN A 115 31.39 -21.94 12.06
CA GLN A 115 30.53 -23.01 12.59
C GLN A 115 29.06 -22.60 12.70
N TRP A 116 28.75 -21.37 13.09
CA TRP A 116 27.35 -20.89 13.18
C TRP A 116 26.66 -20.80 11.81
N TRP A 117 27.40 -20.39 10.77
CA TRP A 117 26.90 -20.40 9.39
C TRP A 117 26.72 -21.83 8.87
N GLN A 118 27.66 -22.72 9.19
CA GLN A 118 27.61 -24.13 8.81
C GLN A 118 26.41 -24.83 9.45
N LEU A 119 26.20 -24.66 10.77
CA LEU A 119 25.08 -25.22 11.53
C LEU A 119 23.71 -24.83 10.96
N ALA A 120 23.58 -23.57 10.52
CA ALA A 120 22.37 -23.09 9.84
C ALA A 120 22.22 -23.68 8.43
N ALA A 121 23.31 -23.84 7.68
CA ALA A 121 23.27 -24.42 6.34
C ALA A 121 22.85 -25.90 6.32
N GLU A 122 23.08 -26.65 7.40
CA GLU A 122 22.66 -28.06 7.50
C GLU A 122 21.16 -28.26 7.34
N GLU A 123 20.37 -27.29 7.79
CA GLU A 123 18.90 -27.28 7.73
C GLU A 123 18.39 -27.31 6.28
N TYR A 124 19.20 -26.88 5.33
CA TYR A 124 18.79 -26.61 3.95
C TYR A 124 19.46 -27.50 2.92
N ARG A 125 20.03 -28.64 3.33
CA ARG A 125 20.68 -29.60 2.42
C ARG A 125 19.70 -30.13 1.37
N GLU A 126 18.49 -30.48 1.77
CA GLU A 126 17.50 -31.13 0.89
C GLU A 126 16.59 -30.15 0.12
N ASN A 127 16.45 -28.91 0.57
CA ASN A 127 15.51 -27.94 0.00
C ASN A 127 16.20 -26.77 -0.71
N GLU A 128 16.14 -26.72 -2.04
CA GLU A 128 16.72 -25.65 -2.87
C GLU A 128 16.03 -24.29 -2.66
N ILE A 129 14.74 -24.35 -2.34
CA ILE A 129 13.85 -23.20 -2.36
C ILE A 129 13.08 -23.17 -1.06
N ILE A 130 13.12 -22.02 -0.37
CA ILE A 130 12.51 -21.83 0.94
C ILE A 130 11.77 -20.51 1.00
N ASP A 131 10.68 -20.44 1.77
CA ASP A 131 10.03 -19.17 2.08
C ASP A 131 10.89 -18.35 3.08
N LEU A 132 10.87 -17.02 2.98
CA LEU A 132 11.69 -16.15 3.82
C LEU A 132 11.33 -16.28 5.31
N GLU A 133 10.05 -16.41 5.63
CA GLU A 133 9.58 -16.56 7.01
C GLU A 133 10.07 -17.88 7.61
N ILE A 134 9.97 -18.96 6.83
CA ILE A 134 10.50 -20.27 7.21
C ILE A 134 12.02 -20.19 7.36
N PHE A 135 12.72 -19.46 6.46
CA PHE A 135 14.16 -19.26 6.56
C PHE A 135 14.55 -18.54 7.86
N ILE A 136 13.91 -17.43 8.21
CA ILE A 136 14.20 -16.65 9.43
C ILE A 136 13.90 -17.47 10.69
N ARG A 137 12.74 -18.14 10.75
CA ARG A 137 12.37 -18.99 11.87
C ARG A 137 13.37 -20.12 12.08
N ASN A 138 13.77 -20.79 11.01
CA ASN A 138 14.78 -21.84 11.07
C ASN A 138 16.13 -21.28 11.57
N LEU A 139 16.54 -20.08 11.16
CA LEU A 139 17.75 -19.43 11.70
C LEU A 139 17.59 -19.11 13.20
N SER A 140 16.43 -18.62 13.62
CA SER A 140 16.09 -18.33 15.02
C SER A 140 16.24 -19.56 15.89
N ASP A 141 15.65 -20.68 15.45
CA ASP A 141 15.71 -21.96 16.14
C ASP A 141 17.14 -22.49 16.21
N ARG A 142 17.87 -22.49 15.08
CA ARG A 142 19.23 -23.06 15.00
C ARG A 142 20.27 -22.22 15.74
N TRP A 143 20.14 -20.89 15.72
CA TRP A 143 21.07 -20.03 16.45
C TRP A 143 20.64 -19.79 17.90
N ASN A 144 19.43 -20.21 18.28
CA ASN A 144 18.81 -19.91 19.57
C ASN A 144 18.81 -18.40 19.86
N VAL A 145 18.34 -17.62 18.88
CA VAL A 145 18.29 -16.16 18.93
C VAL A 145 16.95 -15.69 18.39
N SER A 146 16.33 -14.71 19.04
CA SER A 146 15.07 -14.15 18.53
C SER A 146 15.18 -13.64 17.10
N GLU A 147 14.15 -13.90 16.30
CA GLU A 147 14.03 -13.44 14.91
C GLU A 147 14.33 -11.93 14.76
N ASN A 148 13.91 -11.11 15.71
CA ASN A 148 14.16 -9.66 15.72
C ASN A 148 15.66 -9.31 15.67
N LYS A 149 16.53 -10.08 16.35
CA LYS A 149 17.98 -9.84 16.31
C LYS A 149 18.59 -10.31 14.98
N ILE A 150 18.04 -11.36 14.37
CA ILE A 150 18.46 -11.87 13.05
C ILE A 150 18.08 -10.89 11.94
N ILE A 151 16.88 -10.31 12.04
CA ILE A 151 16.36 -9.35 11.07
C ILE A 151 17.29 -8.13 10.90
N LEU A 152 18.01 -7.71 11.95
CA LEU A 152 19.00 -6.62 11.85
C LEU A 152 20.13 -6.89 10.84
N TYR A 153 20.40 -8.15 10.53
CA TYR A 153 21.49 -8.58 9.64
C TYR A 153 21.00 -9.39 8.45
N ILE A 154 19.68 -9.49 8.24
CA ILE A 154 19.07 -10.43 7.29
C ILE A 154 19.48 -10.17 5.84
N SER A 155 19.69 -8.91 5.45
CA SER A 155 20.17 -8.56 4.12
C SER A 155 21.55 -9.14 3.84
N PHE A 156 22.48 -8.97 4.78
CA PHE A 156 23.80 -9.58 4.69
C PHE A 156 23.72 -11.11 4.69
N ILE A 157 22.93 -11.69 5.61
CA ILE A 157 22.75 -13.15 5.72
C ILE A 157 22.19 -13.74 4.42
N ILE A 158 21.13 -13.17 3.85
CA ILE A 158 20.55 -13.63 2.57
C ILE A 158 21.57 -13.52 1.44
N ASN A 159 22.31 -12.41 1.36
CA ASN A 159 23.30 -12.22 0.30
C ASN A 159 24.38 -13.33 0.34
N ILE A 160 24.77 -13.75 1.55
CA ILE A 160 25.69 -14.87 1.76
C ILE A 160 25.06 -16.22 1.40
N PHE A 161 23.84 -16.51 1.84
CA PHE A 161 23.14 -17.78 1.58
C PHE A 161 22.70 -17.93 0.11
N THR A 162 22.54 -16.84 -0.63
CA THR A 162 22.07 -16.84 -2.03
C THR A 162 23.17 -16.55 -3.05
N GLN A 163 24.36 -16.06 -2.62
CA GLN A 163 25.42 -15.55 -3.49
C GLN A 163 24.92 -14.47 -4.48
N ASN A 164 23.90 -13.72 -4.10
CA ASN A 164 23.29 -12.72 -4.95
C ASN A 164 22.77 -11.56 -4.11
N THR A 165 23.01 -10.32 -4.54
CA THR A 165 22.41 -9.12 -3.96
C THR A 165 20.99 -8.89 -4.48
N THR A 166 20.28 -9.96 -4.83
CA THR A 166 18.93 -9.89 -5.39
C THR A 166 17.95 -9.24 -4.42
N SER A 167 17.07 -8.41 -4.99
CA SER A 167 15.89 -7.78 -4.40
C SER A 167 14.91 -8.80 -3.80
N ILE A 168 15.30 -9.47 -2.73
CA ILE A 168 14.40 -10.23 -1.86
C ILE A 168 13.90 -9.29 -0.74
N LEU A 169 14.70 -8.28 -0.37
CA LEU A 169 14.42 -7.25 0.65
C LEU A 169 14.32 -5.83 0.08
N ASN A 170 13.67 -5.72 -1.06
CA ASN A 170 13.04 -4.50 -1.57
C ASN A 170 13.88 -3.32 -2.09
N LYS A 171 13.70 -2.99 -3.39
CA LYS A 171 13.48 -1.59 -3.85
C LYS A 171 12.66 -0.83 -2.80
N ASP A 172 13.19 0.30 -2.32
CA ASP A 172 12.50 1.34 -1.55
C ASP A 172 12.60 1.24 -0.01
N ALA A 173 13.77 1.53 0.55
CA ALA A 173 13.91 2.09 1.91
C ALA A 173 14.93 3.24 1.91
N SER A 174 14.74 4.15 0.96
CA SER A 174 15.10 5.56 1.14
C SER A 174 13.82 6.39 1.06
N SER A 175 12.91 6.17 2.02
CA SER A 175 12.00 7.16 2.60
C SER A 175 10.91 6.44 3.41
N ASN A 176 11.02 6.57 4.74
CA ASN A 176 9.97 6.44 5.76
C ASN A 176 9.59 5.03 6.23
N ASN A 177 10.06 4.75 7.46
CA ASN A 177 9.41 3.99 8.53
C ASN A 177 8.62 2.75 8.10
N HIS A 178 9.34 1.63 7.94
CA HIS A 178 8.70 0.33 7.87
C HIS A 178 8.09 -0.02 9.24
N ILE A 179 6.75 -0.04 9.27
CA ILE A 179 5.96 -0.78 10.24
C ILE A 179 6.47 -2.22 10.25
N SER A 180 7.19 -2.61 11.30
CA SER A 180 7.40 -4.02 11.61
C SER A 180 6.02 -4.66 11.81
N GLN A 181 5.84 -5.92 11.41
CA GLN A 181 4.63 -6.70 11.69
C GLN A 181 4.20 -6.57 13.18
N ALA A 182 5.16 -6.37 14.09
CA ALA A 182 4.96 -6.12 15.52
C ALA A 182 4.15 -4.85 15.86
N ALA A 183 4.22 -3.81 15.03
CA ALA A 183 3.52 -2.55 15.24
C ALA A 183 2.00 -2.63 14.98
N LEU A 184 1.56 -3.46 14.03
CA LEU A 184 0.14 -3.78 13.85
C LEU A 184 -0.37 -4.77 14.91
N ILE A 185 0.50 -5.67 15.38
CA ILE A 185 0.22 -6.66 16.42
C ILE A 185 0.00 -6.00 17.80
N ASN A 186 0.66 -4.88 18.09
CA ASN A 186 0.52 -4.12 19.35
C ASN A 186 -0.62 -3.10 19.38
N THR A 187 -1.45 -3.00 18.34
CA THR A 187 -2.66 -2.17 18.38
C THR A 187 -3.83 -2.90 19.04
N ASP A 188 -4.78 -2.16 19.61
CA ASP A 188 -5.94 -2.69 20.31
C ASP A 188 -6.95 -3.37 19.35
N GLU A 189 -7.86 -4.19 19.90
CA GLU A 189 -8.86 -4.92 19.12
C GLU A 189 -9.80 -4.00 18.31
N LYS A 190 -10.11 -2.77 18.76
CA LYS A 190 -10.97 -1.86 17.98
C LYS A 190 -10.23 -1.40 16.73
N THR A 191 -8.97 -1.00 16.88
CA THR A 191 -8.11 -0.58 15.77
C THR A 191 -7.93 -1.72 14.76
N LYS A 192 -7.61 -2.92 15.24
CA LYS A 192 -7.51 -4.15 14.44
C LYS A 192 -8.78 -4.45 13.63
N ASN A 193 -9.96 -4.13 14.16
CA ASN A 193 -11.24 -4.40 13.52
C ASN A 193 -11.73 -3.30 12.56
N ILE A 194 -10.96 -2.22 12.36
CA ILE A 194 -11.31 -1.18 11.37
C ILE A 194 -11.30 -1.78 9.97
N LYS A 195 -12.40 -1.57 9.25
CA LYS A 195 -12.53 -2.01 7.85
C LYS A 195 -11.67 -1.15 6.93
N LEU A 196 -10.96 -1.78 6.01
CA LEU A 196 -10.10 -1.10 5.03
C LEU A 196 -10.88 -0.11 4.16
N ASN A 197 -12.14 -0.41 3.86
CA ASN A 197 -12.98 0.49 3.06
C ASN A 197 -13.34 1.82 3.76
N LYS A 198 -13.16 1.92 5.09
CA LYS A 198 -13.33 3.16 5.85
C LYS A 198 -12.09 4.06 5.83
N LEU A 199 -10.96 3.56 5.31
CA LEU A 199 -9.72 4.31 5.19
C LEU A 199 -9.59 4.88 3.78
N ARG A 200 -8.97 6.06 3.66
CA ARG A 200 -8.94 6.88 2.44
C ARG A 200 -7.81 6.51 1.48
N PHE A 201 -7.64 5.21 1.24
CA PHE A 201 -6.58 4.70 0.37
C PHE A 201 -6.74 5.26 -1.05
N LYS A 202 -5.68 5.82 -1.64
CA LYS A 202 -5.73 6.40 -3.01
C LYS A 202 -6.02 5.35 -4.11
N HIS A 203 -5.98 4.06 -3.79
CA HIS A 203 -6.07 2.94 -4.72
C HIS A 203 -7.20 1.93 -4.41
N HIS A 204 -8.46 2.39 -4.48
CA HIS A 204 -9.65 1.56 -4.19
C HIS A 204 -9.72 0.19 -4.91
N LYS A 205 -9.21 0.07 -6.15
CA LYS A 205 -9.23 -1.20 -6.91
C LYS A 205 -8.40 -2.28 -6.21
N TYR A 206 -7.29 -1.89 -5.61
CA TYR A 206 -6.43 -2.82 -4.87
C TYR A 206 -7.11 -3.28 -3.58
N ILE A 207 -7.75 -2.37 -2.84
CA ILE A 207 -8.58 -2.73 -1.68
C ILE A 207 -9.74 -3.66 -2.07
N THR A 208 -10.32 -3.45 -3.25
CA THR A 208 -11.36 -4.36 -3.77
C THR A 208 -10.81 -5.76 -4.03
N LYS A 209 -9.61 -5.88 -4.62
CA LYS A 209 -8.89 -7.16 -4.79
C LYS A 209 -8.59 -7.84 -3.44
N LEU A 210 -8.18 -7.07 -2.44
CA LEU A 210 -7.95 -7.59 -1.08
C LEU A 210 -9.24 -8.10 -0.42
N ASN A 211 -10.34 -7.36 -0.54
CA ASN A 211 -11.63 -7.78 0.00
C ASN A 211 -12.10 -9.11 -0.61
N THR A 212 -11.85 -9.35 -1.91
CA THR A 212 -12.26 -10.61 -2.58
C THR A 212 -11.52 -11.85 -2.06
N ILE A 213 -10.35 -11.67 -1.45
CA ILE A 213 -9.56 -12.75 -0.83
C ILE A 213 -9.70 -12.75 0.70
N GLY A 214 -10.73 -12.09 1.24
CA GLY A 214 -11.04 -12.10 2.67
C GLY A 214 -10.18 -11.15 3.52
N VAL A 215 -9.45 -10.21 2.90
CA VAL A 215 -8.69 -9.16 3.59
C VAL A 215 -9.53 -7.88 3.61
N ASN A 216 -10.28 -7.68 4.71
CA ASN A 216 -11.26 -6.59 4.79
C ASN A 216 -11.07 -5.65 5.99
N LYS A 217 -10.30 -6.06 7.01
CA LYS A 217 -9.91 -5.24 8.16
C LYS A 217 -8.41 -5.05 8.24
N ILE A 218 -7.97 -4.07 9.04
CA ILE A 218 -6.54 -3.84 9.34
C ILE A 218 -5.90 -5.14 9.82
N LYS A 219 -6.55 -5.86 10.73
CA LYS A 219 -6.01 -7.13 11.22
C LYS A 219 -5.80 -8.16 10.13
N ASP A 220 -6.59 -8.18 9.06
CA ASP A 220 -6.45 -9.21 8.02
C ASP A 220 -5.25 -8.99 7.10
N ILE A 221 -4.60 -7.81 7.17
CA ILE A 221 -3.46 -7.48 6.31
C ILE A 221 -2.29 -8.46 6.52
N HIS A 222 -2.15 -9.06 7.71
CA HIS A 222 -1.13 -10.09 7.95
C HIS A 222 -1.24 -11.26 6.96
N LYS A 223 -2.43 -11.59 6.47
CA LYS A 223 -2.67 -12.69 5.53
C LYS A 223 -2.03 -12.47 4.16
N VAL A 224 -1.73 -11.22 3.82
CA VAL A 224 -1.19 -10.79 2.52
C VAL A 224 0.07 -9.97 2.69
N TRP A 225 0.66 -9.99 3.90
CA TRP A 225 1.90 -9.31 4.19
C TRP A 225 3.10 -10.20 3.83
N PRO A 226 4.16 -9.66 3.23
CA PRO A 226 4.31 -8.30 2.74
C PRO A 226 3.43 -8.01 1.52
N LEU A 227 2.88 -6.81 1.43
CA LEU A 227 2.00 -6.44 0.32
C LEU A 227 2.77 -6.39 -1.02
N GLU A 228 2.13 -6.83 -2.11
CA GLU A 228 2.67 -6.75 -3.47
C GLU A 228 3.13 -5.33 -3.81
N LYS A 229 4.40 -5.15 -4.17
CA LYS A 229 4.96 -3.85 -4.54
C LYS A 229 4.22 -3.16 -5.67
N SER A 230 3.46 -2.15 -5.27
CA SER A 230 2.70 -1.31 -6.18
C SER A 230 2.48 0.05 -5.53
N LYS A 231 2.13 1.06 -6.33
CA LYS A 231 1.66 2.34 -5.76
C LYS A 231 0.48 2.15 -4.80
N ALA A 232 -0.32 1.10 -5.04
CA ALA A 232 -1.46 0.76 -4.22
C ALA A 232 -1.08 0.18 -2.86
N SER A 233 -0.13 -0.76 -2.79
CA SER A 233 0.36 -1.29 -1.51
C SER A 233 1.06 -0.22 -0.68
N LYS A 234 1.88 0.63 -1.31
CA LYS A 234 2.56 1.75 -0.64
C LYS A 234 1.55 2.72 -0.02
N SER A 235 0.45 3.01 -0.72
CA SER A 235 -0.64 3.80 -0.15
C SER A 235 -1.32 3.11 1.04
N ILE A 236 -1.36 1.78 1.09
CA ILE A 236 -1.88 1.07 2.26
C ILE A 236 -0.92 1.21 3.42
N GLU A 237 0.35 0.91 3.20
CA GLU A 237 1.42 0.99 4.21
C GLU A 237 1.49 2.38 4.85
N THR A 238 1.46 3.46 4.05
CA THR A 238 1.42 4.83 4.58
C THR A 238 0.24 5.03 5.52
N HIS A 239 -0.97 4.61 5.12
CA HIS A 239 -2.14 4.79 5.96
C HIS A 239 -2.11 3.93 7.23
N LEU A 240 -1.51 2.73 7.19
CA LEU A 240 -1.32 1.91 8.39
C LEU A 240 -0.34 2.59 9.36
N TYR A 241 0.70 3.24 8.83
CA TYR A 241 1.69 3.96 9.62
C TYR A 241 1.02 5.14 10.31
N GLU A 242 0.28 5.95 9.57
CA GLU A 242 -0.40 7.11 10.15
C GLU A 242 -1.48 6.70 11.17
N ILE A 243 -2.12 5.53 11.01
CA ILE A 243 -3.06 4.99 12.01
C ILE A 243 -2.33 4.64 13.29
N GLN A 244 -1.17 4.00 13.18
CA GLN A 244 -0.36 3.65 14.33
C GLN A 244 0.13 4.90 15.05
N GLU A 245 0.65 5.89 14.33
CA GLU A 245 1.07 7.17 14.89
C GLU A 245 -0.11 7.92 15.54
N ALA A 246 -1.32 7.77 15.00
CA ALA A 246 -2.54 8.34 15.57
C ALA A 246 -3.14 7.52 16.73
N ALA A 247 -2.60 6.35 17.08
CA ALA A 247 -3.14 5.55 18.16
C ALA A 247 -2.81 6.17 19.53
N LEU A 248 -3.83 6.28 20.39
CA LEU A 248 -3.69 6.78 21.77
C LEU A 248 -3.44 5.62 22.75
N SER A 249 -2.84 5.91 23.91
CA SER A 249 -2.55 4.95 24.98
C SER A 249 -3.79 4.27 25.59
N GLN A 250 -4.99 4.79 25.31
CA GLN A 250 -6.28 4.32 25.85
C GLN A 250 -7.19 3.64 24.79
N ASN A 251 -6.63 3.03 23.74
CA ASN A 251 -7.37 2.20 22.78
C ASN A 251 -8.40 2.98 21.92
N ASN A 252 -8.04 4.18 21.48
CA ASN A 252 -8.78 4.97 20.51
C ASN A 252 -7.81 5.61 19.51
N ILE A 253 -8.27 5.86 18.28
CA ILE A 253 -7.50 6.59 17.27
C ILE A 253 -7.83 8.08 17.40
N ASP A 254 -6.80 8.91 17.48
CA ASP A 254 -6.90 10.33 17.26
C ASP A 254 -7.09 10.60 15.75
N TRP A 255 -8.36 10.64 15.33
CA TRP A 255 -8.72 10.87 13.94
C TRP A 255 -8.30 12.26 13.43
N LEU A 256 -8.14 13.24 14.32
CA LEU A 256 -7.64 14.56 13.96
C LEU A 256 -6.15 14.48 13.62
N LYS A 257 -5.36 13.79 14.45
CA LYS A 257 -3.95 13.51 14.17
C LYS A 257 -3.78 12.71 12.88
N TYR A 258 -4.54 11.63 12.70
CA TYR A 258 -4.52 10.82 11.47
C TYR A 258 -4.80 11.64 10.21
N LYS A 259 -5.81 12.51 10.27
CA LYS A 259 -6.18 13.41 9.17
C LYS A 259 -5.05 14.38 8.83
N ASN A 260 -4.40 14.96 9.84
CA ASN A 260 -3.30 15.91 9.66
C ASN A 260 -2.06 15.23 9.06
N LEU A 261 -1.73 14.03 9.53
CA LEU A 261 -0.61 13.24 9.02
C LEU A 261 -0.75 12.91 7.52
N LEU A 262 -1.96 12.60 7.07
CA LEU A 262 -2.25 12.35 5.66
C LEU A 262 -2.47 13.61 4.82
N ASN A 263 -2.40 14.80 5.43
CA ASN A 263 -2.71 16.09 4.81
C ASN A 263 -4.05 16.07 4.05
N LEU A 264 -5.09 15.51 4.68
CA LEU A 264 -6.41 15.35 4.05
C LEU A 264 -7.22 16.65 4.14
N ASN A 265 -7.56 17.19 2.97
CA ASN A 265 -8.50 18.31 2.88
C ASN A 265 -9.85 17.94 3.50
N ILE A 266 -10.42 18.86 4.26
CA ILE A 266 -11.77 18.74 4.80
C ILE A 266 -12.77 19.18 3.73
N MET A 267 -13.75 18.34 3.44
CA MET A 267 -14.77 18.61 2.44
C MET A 267 -16.16 18.21 2.98
N PRO A 268 -17.25 18.83 2.52
CA PRO A 268 -17.26 20.06 1.74
C PRO A 268 -16.77 21.26 2.57
N SER A 269 -16.34 22.32 1.89
CA SER A 269 -15.88 23.57 2.49
C SER A 269 -16.98 24.28 3.28
N ILE A 270 -18.23 24.12 2.85
CA ILE A 270 -19.43 24.68 3.50
C ILE A 270 -19.81 23.84 4.71
N THR A 271 -20.20 24.48 5.81
CA THR A 271 -20.84 23.81 6.95
C THR A 271 -22.32 24.22 6.98
N PRO A 272 -23.25 23.28 6.76
CA PRO A 272 -24.69 23.56 6.86
C PRO A 272 -25.09 23.87 8.30
N ASN A 273 -25.99 24.83 8.50
CA ASN A 273 -26.52 25.21 9.81
C ASN A 273 -27.99 24.81 10.01
N ASN A 274 -28.71 24.50 8.93
CA ASN A 274 -30.07 23.97 8.93
C ASN A 274 -30.34 23.16 7.64
N ASP A 275 -31.55 22.61 7.50
CA ASP A 275 -31.93 21.75 6.37
C ASP A 275 -31.94 22.52 5.05
N GLU A 276 -32.48 23.74 5.05
CA GLU A 276 -32.54 24.60 3.87
C GLU A 276 -31.13 24.93 3.35
N HIS A 277 -30.23 25.37 4.22
CA HIS A 277 -28.85 25.69 3.87
C HIS A 277 -28.09 24.45 3.41
N PHE A 278 -28.34 23.27 4.01
CA PHE A 278 -27.78 22.01 3.51
C PHE A 278 -28.22 21.71 2.08
N LEU A 279 -29.53 21.79 1.79
CA LEU A 279 -30.06 21.50 0.45
C LEU A 279 -29.56 22.48 -0.61
N VAL A 280 -29.50 23.78 -0.28
CA VAL A 280 -28.98 24.84 -1.16
C VAL A 280 -27.48 24.65 -1.43
N SER A 281 -26.70 24.29 -0.43
CA SER A 281 -25.25 24.08 -0.57
C SER A 281 -24.87 22.71 -1.14
N LEU A 282 -25.83 21.79 -1.32
CA LEU A 282 -25.56 20.40 -1.68
C LEU A 282 -24.93 20.25 -3.07
N GLU A 283 -25.35 21.06 -4.05
CA GLU A 283 -24.76 21.00 -5.41
C GLU A 283 -23.26 21.29 -5.36
N ARG A 284 -22.88 22.40 -4.72
CA ARG A 284 -21.48 22.80 -4.53
C ARG A 284 -20.71 21.77 -3.71
N SER A 285 -21.31 21.28 -2.63
CA SER A 285 -20.70 20.25 -1.77
C SER A 285 -20.38 18.97 -2.55
N ILE A 286 -21.29 18.51 -3.40
CA ILE A 286 -21.07 17.33 -4.23
C ILE A 286 -20.03 17.60 -5.32
N ASP A 287 -20.00 18.77 -5.95
CA ASP A 287 -18.96 19.12 -6.94
C ASP A 287 -17.55 19.17 -6.33
N GLU A 288 -17.41 19.70 -5.11
CA GLU A 288 -16.16 19.65 -4.34
C GLU A 288 -15.73 18.19 -4.08
N ILE A 289 -16.66 17.33 -3.65
CA ILE A 289 -16.38 15.91 -3.42
C ILE A 289 -16.05 15.16 -4.72
N LEU A 290 -16.75 15.43 -5.84
CA LEU A 290 -16.49 14.84 -7.15
C LEU A 290 -15.03 15.02 -7.58
N SER A 291 -14.44 16.17 -7.23
CA SER A 291 -13.04 16.51 -7.52
C SER A 291 -12.03 15.60 -6.83
N THR A 292 -12.46 14.87 -5.80
CA THR A 292 -11.64 13.97 -4.97
C THR A 292 -11.83 12.50 -5.32
N LEU A 293 -12.80 12.16 -6.17
CA LEU A 293 -13.03 10.78 -6.61
C LEU A 293 -11.92 10.30 -7.57
N PRO A 294 -11.66 8.98 -7.64
CA PRO A 294 -10.63 8.39 -8.50
C PRO A 294 -11.08 8.31 -9.96
N LEU A 295 -11.39 9.46 -10.56
CA LEU A 295 -11.80 9.63 -11.95
C LEU A 295 -10.60 9.95 -12.83
N SER A 296 -10.56 9.42 -14.06
CA SER A 296 -9.47 9.71 -14.99
C SER A 296 -9.44 11.19 -15.35
N LYS A 297 -8.32 11.85 -15.01
CA LYS A 297 -8.00 13.23 -15.43
C LYS A 297 -7.24 13.29 -16.76
N ARG A 298 -7.02 12.14 -17.41
CA ARG A 298 -6.36 12.06 -18.73
C ARG A 298 -7.39 11.91 -19.83
N ALA A 299 -7.20 12.66 -20.91
CA ALA A 299 -7.92 12.49 -22.15
C ALA A 299 -7.62 11.09 -22.75
N PRO A 300 -8.62 10.38 -23.31
CA PRO A 300 -8.36 9.16 -24.07
C PRO A 300 -7.46 9.47 -25.28
N ALA A 301 -6.58 8.53 -25.63
CA ALA A 301 -5.58 8.71 -26.69
C ALA A 301 -6.17 8.79 -28.12
N SER A 302 -7.47 8.50 -28.30
CA SER A 302 -8.15 8.57 -29.59
C SER A 302 -9.11 9.78 -29.67
N ASN A 303 -8.89 10.59 -30.71
CA ASN A 303 -9.66 11.73 -31.21
C ASN A 303 -9.62 13.05 -30.44
N ASN A 304 -8.76 13.92 -30.97
CA ASN A 304 -8.37 15.26 -30.54
C ASN A 304 -9.40 16.38 -30.79
N ASN A 305 -10.71 16.12 -30.84
CA ASN A 305 -11.72 17.16 -31.17
C ASN A 305 -12.83 17.36 -30.13
N TYR A 306 -12.80 16.67 -28.98
CA TYR A 306 -13.84 16.85 -27.95
C TYR A 306 -13.48 17.95 -26.95
N LYS A 307 -14.43 18.88 -26.73
CA LYS A 307 -14.28 20.01 -25.80
C LYS A 307 -14.04 19.58 -24.34
N TRP A 308 -14.53 18.40 -23.94
CA TRP A 308 -14.48 17.88 -22.57
C TRP A 308 -13.87 16.48 -22.53
N ASN A 309 -12.55 16.43 -22.42
CA ASN A 309 -11.77 15.21 -22.70
C ASN A 309 -11.50 14.33 -21.47
N THR A 310 -11.60 14.86 -20.24
CA THR A 310 -11.40 14.05 -19.02
C THR A 310 -12.70 13.39 -18.54
N GLN A 311 -12.58 12.28 -17.79
CA GLN A 311 -13.75 11.64 -17.19
C GLN A 311 -14.42 12.54 -16.14
N LEU A 312 -13.62 13.34 -15.43
CA LEU A 312 -14.13 14.30 -14.44
C LEU A 312 -14.99 15.39 -15.10
N ASP A 313 -14.54 15.96 -16.22
CA ASP A 313 -15.28 17.02 -16.92
C ASP A 313 -16.63 16.52 -17.43
N ARG A 314 -16.64 15.33 -18.04
CA ARG A 314 -17.89 14.68 -18.46
C ARG A 314 -18.84 14.49 -17.29
N ILE A 315 -18.36 13.95 -16.17
CA ILE A 315 -19.18 13.71 -14.98
C ILE A 315 -19.74 15.02 -14.41
N ARG A 316 -18.94 16.08 -14.35
CA ARG A 316 -19.43 17.40 -13.90
C ARG A 316 -20.54 17.95 -14.80
N ILE A 317 -20.41 17.76 -16.12
CA ILE A 317 -21.44 18.16 -17.07
C ILE A 317 -22.71 17.34 -16.87
N ILE A 318 -22.60 16.02 -16.73
CA ILE A 318 -23.76 15.15 -16.46
C ILE A 318 -24.40 15.53 -15.12
N PHE A 319 -23.60 15.78 -14.09
CA PHE A 319 -24.08 16.18 -12.78
C PHE A 319 -24.90 17.47 -12.87
N LYS A 320 -24.33 18.55 -13.41
CA LYS A 320 -24.99 19.86 -13.53
C LYS A 320 -26.22 19.86 -14.43
N ASN A 321 -26.21 19.10 -15.53
CA ASN A 321 -27.30 19.12 -16.51
C ASN A 321 -28.37 18.05 -16.25
N ARG A 322 -28.12 17.11 -15.33
CA ARG A 322 -29.05 16.00 -15.08
C ARG A 322 -29.31 15.65 -13.62
N VAL A 323 -28.27 15.35 -12.84
CA VAL A 323 -28.45 14.89 -11.46
C VAL A 323 -28.83 16.02 -10.52
N ALA A 324 -28.26 17.21 -10.69
CA ALA A 324 -28.57 18.37 -9.88
C ALA A 324 -29.95 18.98 -10.19
N LEU A 325 -30.61 18.55 -11.26
CA LEU A 325 -31.81 19.19 -11.77
C LEU A 325 -33.07 18.34 -11.55
N PRO A 326 -34.21 19.00 -11.22
CA PRO A 326 -35.52 18.36 -11.23
C PRO A 326 -35.92 17.97 -12.66
N ARG A 327 -36.93 17.10 -12.78
CA ARG A 327 -37.43 16.57 -14.06
C ARG A 327 -37.64 17.65 -15.12
N THR A 328 -38.26 18.77 -14.76
CA THR A 328 -38.65 19.85 -15.69
C THR A 328 -37.47 20.62 -16.28
N LYS A 329 -36.31 20.61 -15.63
CA LYS A 329 -35.10 21.34 -16.07
C LYS A 329 -34.01 20.42 -16.61
N ARG A 330 -34.18 19.10 -16.50
CA ARG A 330 -33.18 18.10 -16.86
C ARG A 330 -33.04 17.94 -18.37
N LYS A 331 -31.81 18.06 -18.88
CA LYS A 331 -31.48 17.79 -20.29
C LYS A 331 -31.60 16.31 -20.63
N THR A 332 -31.98 15.98 -21.87
CA THR A 332 -32.01 14.58 -22.33
C THR A 332 -30.61 13.98 -22.38
N LEU A 333 -30.51 12.65 -22.49
CA LEU A 333 -29.20 12.00 -22.69
C LEU A 333 -28.56 12.47 -24.00
N SER A 334 -29.37 12.69 -25.03
CA SER A 334 -28.96 13.21 -26.34
C SER A 334 -28.37 14.61 -26.22
N ASP A 335 -29.05 15.52 -25.52
CA ASP A 335 -28.58 16.90 -25.35
C ASP A 335 -27.27 16.97 -24.58
N VAL A 336 -27.14 16.17 -23.51
CA VAL A 336 -25.90 16.08 -22.75
C VAL A 336 -24.79 15.41 -23.56
N SER A 337 -25.15 14.44 -24.39
CA SER A 337 -24.22 13.82 -25.33
C SER A 337 -23.66 14.84 -26.30
N PHE A 338 -24.53 15.71 -26.85
CA PHE A 338 -24.13 16.80 -27.73
C PHE A 338 -23.19 17.79 -27.02
N ILE A 339 -23.48 18.14 -25.75
CA ILE A 339 -22.60 19.03 -24.97
C ILE A 339 -21.19 18.44 -24.77
N ILE A 340 -21.11 17.13 -24.51
CA ILE A 340 -19.86 16.45 -24.18
C ILE A 340 -19.05 16.10 -25.44
N TYR A 341 -19.72 15.50 -26.43
CA TYR A 341 -19.12 14.87 -27.59
C TYR A 341 -19.35 15.63 -28.90
N GLY A 342 -20.17 16.69 -28.91
CA GLY A 342 -20.58 17.35 -30.16
C GLY A 342 -21.49 16.48 -31.03
N ALA A 343 -22.01 15.38 -30.49
CA ALA A 343 -22.88 14.44 -31.17
C ALA A 343 -23.92 13.87 -30.21
N ASP A 344 -25.14 13.65 -30.69
CA ASP A 344 -26.33 13.30 -29.91
C ASP A 344 -26.52 11.77 -29.74
N HIS A 345 -25.98 10.97 -30.67
CA HIS A 345 -26.05 9.51 -30.66
C HIS A 345 -25.25 8.81 -29.55
N ASN A 346 -24.39 9.54 -28.81
CA ASN A 346 -23.61 8.97 -27.70
C ASN A 346 -24.37 8.97 -26.36
N GLY A 347 -25.70 9.13 -26.37
CA GLY A 347 -26.57 9.06 -25.20
C GLY A 347 -26.38 7.81 -24.30
N PRO A 348 -26.16 6.60 -24.84
CA PRO A 348 -25.86 5.42 -24.03
C PRO A 348 -24.57 5.55 -23.19
N SER A 349 -23.56 6.27 -23.70
CA SER A 349 -22.32 6.54 -22.96
C SER A 349 -22.56 7.52 -21.81
N VAL A 350 -23.40 8.54 -22.02
CA VAL A 350 -23.86 9.46 -20.96
C VAL A 350 -24.58 8.69 -19.85
N ALA A 351 -25.50 7.78 -20.21
CA ALA A 351 -26.24 6.98 -19.23
C ALA A 351 -25.33 6.02 -18.45
N ARG A 352 -24.31 5.45 -19.12
CA ARG A 352 -23.30 4.60 -18.50
C ARG A 352 -22.46 5.39 -17.50
N ASP A 353 -21.95 6.55 -17.91
CA ASP A 353 -21.17 7.43 -17.03
C ASP A 353 -22.02 7.89 -15.83
N GLU A 354 -23.28 8.31 -16.06
CA GLU A 354 -24.28 8.65 -15.02
C GLU A 354 -24.41 7.56 -13.96
N LYS A 355 -24.67 6.33 -14.40
CA LYS A 355 -24.83 5.18 -13.51
C LYS A 355 -23.55 4.87 -12.72
N ILE A 356 -22.39 4.92 -13.38
CA ILE A 356 -21.10 4.59 -12.76
C ILE A 356 -20.77 5.59 -11.65
N TYR A 357 -20.89 6.90 -11.91
CA TYR A 357 -20.51 7.88 -10.88
C TYR A 357 -21.53 7.97 -9.75
N LEU A 358 -22.84 7.81 -10.01
CA LEU A 358 -23.83 7.76 -8.93
C LEU A 358 -23.58 6.57 -8.00
N LYS A 359 -23.21 5.41 -8.56
CA LYS A 359 -22.78 4.27 -7.76
C LYS A 359 -21.55 4.58 -6.92
N MET A 360 -20.56 5.28 -7.49
CA MET A 360 -19.35 5.70 -6.76
C MET A 360 -19.67 6.70 -5.64
N LEU A 361 -20.48 7.73 -5.90
CA LEU A 361 -20.91 8.71 -4.91
C LEU A 361 -21.70 8.06 -3.78
N ASN A 362 -22.66 7.19 -4.11
CA ASN A 362 -23.42 6.43 -3.11
C ASN A 362 -22.49 5.57 -2.24
N SER A 363 -21.57 4.84 -2.87
CA SER A 363 -20.57 4.06 -2.15
C SER A 363 -19.72 4.92 -1.21
N ALA A 364 -19.22 6.05 -1.69
CA ALA A 364 -18.31 6.92 -0.96
C ALA A 364 -19.01 7.64 0.21
N ILE A 365 -20.16 8.26 -0.05
CA ILE A 365 -20.85 9.15 0.88
C ILE A 365 -21.83 8.36 1.76
N VAL A 366 -22.72 7.58 1.14
CA VAL A 366 -23.84 6.92 1.85
C VAL A 366 -23.38 5.62 2.53
N LYS A 367 -22.63 4.78 1.81
CA LYS A 367 -22.10 3.51 2.36
C LYS A 367 -20.78 3.71 3.12
N LYS A 368 -20.32 4.95 3.24
CA LYS A 368 -19.09 5.34 3.94
C LYS A 368 -17.85 4.54 3.48
N GLN A 369 -17.78 4.21 2.19
CA GLN A 369 -16.61 3.57 1.57
C GLN A 369 -15.57 4.64 1.23
N TYR A 370 -14.99 5.25 2.26
CA TYR A 370 -14.05 6.36 2.14
C TYR A 370 -12.76 6.03 1.38
N MET A 371 -12.49 4.76 1.07
CA MET A 371 -11.43 4.36 0.11
C MET A 371 -11.61 4.96 -1.29
N LEU A 372 -12.79 5.49 -1.61
CA LEU A 372 -13.06 6.19 -2.86
C LEU A 372 -12.75 7.70 -2.78
N LEU A 373 -12.35 8.22 -1.61
CA LEU A 373 -12.18 9.64 -1.37
C LEU A 373 -10.74 9.94 -1.00
N SER A 374 -10.19 11.01 -1.56
CA SER A 374 -8.91 11.60 -1.13
C SER A 374 -9.10 12.78 -0.17
N CYS A 375 -10.25 12.86 0.51
CA CYS A 375 -10.61 13.95 1.43
C CYS A 375 -11.28 13.41 2.71
N TRP A 376 -11.33 14.26 3.74
CA TRP A 376 -12.07 14.01 4.97
C TRP A 376 -13.45 14.65 4.90
N LEU A 377 -14.50 13.83 4.86
CA LEU A 377 -15.87 14.34 4.93
C LEU A 377 -16.15 14.96 6.30
N LYS A 378 -16.69 16.18 6.32
CA LYS A 378 -17.21 16.83 7.54
C LYS A 378 -18.28 15.97 8.18
N GLU A 379 -18.27 15.95 9.52
CA GLU A 379 -19.20 15.15 10.30
C GLU A 379 -20.62 15.67 10.14
N GLU A 380 -20.80 16.99 10.20
CA GLU A 380 -22.08 17.66 10.02
C GLU A 380 -22.68 17.32 8.66
N PHE A 381 -21.88 17.33 7.59
CA PHE A 381 -22.34 16.91 6.26
C PHE A 381 -22.82 15.45 6.26
N CYS A 382 -22.10 14.56 6.94
CA CYS A 382 -22.47 13.15 7.02
C CYS A 382 -23.77 12.94 7.83
N GLU A 383 -23.97 13.69 8.92
CA GLU A 383 -25.18 13.66 9.73
C GLU A 383 -26.41 14.07 8.91
N TYR A 384 -26.32 15.14 8.12
CA TYR A 384 -27.40 15.52 7.21
C TYR A 384 -27.68 14.44 6.16
N ILE A 385 -26.64 13.86 5.54
CA ILE A 385 -26.81 12.74 4.60
C ILE A 385 -27.54 11.57 5.26
N GLU A 386 -27.20 11.22 6.51
CA GLU A 386 -27.85 10.14 7.25
C GLU A 386 -29.31 10.45 7.58
N LYS A 387 -29.59 11.67 8.05
CA LYS A 387 -30.94 12.17 8.28
C LYS A 387 -31.80 12.03 7.03
N PHE A 388 -31.35 12.57 5.90
CA PHE A 388 -32.11 12.51 4.65
C PHE A 388 -32.22 11.09 4.07
N ASN A 389 -31.22 10.23 4.30
CA ASN A 389 -31.31 8.82 3.91
C ASN A 389 -32.37 8.06 4.74
N HIS A 390 -32.56 8.43 6.00
CA HIS A 390 -33.64 7.89 6.83
C HIS A 390 -35.01 8.31 6.29
N ILE A 391 -35.16 9.59 5.92
CA ILE A 391 -36.37 10.10 5.26
C ILE A 391 -36.63 9.37 3.92
N PHE A 392 -35.58 9.19 3.12
CA PHE A 392 -35.66 8.45 1.86
C PHE A 392 -36.18 7.03 2.06
N LYS A 393 -35.70 6.31 3.08
CA LYS A 393 -36.20 4.96 3.38
C LYS A 393 -37.69 4.95 3.73
N LYS A 394 -38.19 5.96 4.47
CA LYS A 394 -39.62 6.10 4.80
C LYS A 394 -40.48 6.45 3.57
N SER A 395 -39.88 7.01 2.53
CA SER A 395 -40.60 7.34 1.28
C SER A 395 -40.98 6.12 0.46
N ASN A 396 -40.45 4.93 0.78
CA ASN A 396 -40.72 3.69 0.05
C ASN A 396 -40.49 3.82 -1.47
N ASN A 397 -39.38 4.45 -1.88
CA ASN A 397 -39.02 4.65 -3.28
C ASN A 397 -40.04 5.50 -4.07
N ASP A 398 -40.80 6.34 -3.40
CA ASP A 398 -41.70 7.35 -3.98
C ASP A 398 -41.09 8.76 -3.83
N TYR A 399 -40.89 9.45 -4.97
CA TYR A 399 -40.21 10.74 -5.00
C TYR A 399 -41.06 11.87 -4.43
N ASP A 400 -42.37 11.86 -4.69
CA ASP A 400 -43.27 12.89 -4.19
C ASP A 400 -43.45 12.73 -2.69
N ARG A 401 -43.60 11.48 -2.22
CA ARG A 401 -43.60 11.17 -0.79
C ARG A 401 -42.28 11.55 -0.11
N PHE A 402 -41.14 11.39 -0.79
CA PHE A 402 -39.84 11.83 -0.26
C PHE A 402 -39.80 13.34 -0.04
N ILE A 403 -40.30 14.12 -1.00
CA ILE A 403 -40.44 15.59 -0.88
C ILE A 403 -41.34 15.96 0.29
N GLU A 404 -42.51 15.32 0.41
CA GLU A 404 -43.47 15.59 1.49
C GLU A 404 -42.86 15.32 2.86
N LEU A 405 -42.19 14.18 3.04
CA LEU A 405 -41.55 13.83 4.30
C LEU A 405 -40.42 14.79 4.67
N ILE A 406 -39.64 15.28 3.68
CA ILE A 406 -38.64 16.33 3.92
C ILE A 406 -39.32 17.60 4.45
N LYS A 407 -40.38 18.07 3.80
CA LYS A 407 -41.10 19.27 4.23
C LYS A 407 -41.67 19.15 5.65
N ILE A 408 -42.19 17.98 6.00
CA ILE A 408 -42.72 17.69 7.35
C ILE A 408 -41.59 17.69 8.38
N GLU A 409 -40.50 16.94 8.13
CA GLU A 409 -39.41 16.78 9.09
C GLU A 409 -38.56 18.06 9.25
N SER A 410 -38.55 18.95 8.27
CA SER A 410 -37.83 20.24 8.32
C SER A 410 -38.58 21.36 9.07
N LYS A 411 -39.68 21.05 9.77
CA LYS A 411 -40.37 21.94 10.74
C LYS A 411 -40.64 23.37 10.24
N LYS A 412 -41.18 23.53 9.02
CA LYS A 412 -41.55 24.83 8.40
C LYS A 412 -40.38 25.72 7.90
N GLN A 413 -39.20 25.16 7.66
CA GLN A 413 -38.18 25.84 6.84
C GLN A 413 -38.66 26.02 5.39
N ASN A 414 -38.13 27.02 4.68
CA ASN A 414 -38.54 27.33 3.30
C ASN A 414 -37.80 26.41 2.31
N ILE A 415 -38.20 25.14 2.29
CA ILE A 415 -37.57 24.14 1.44
C ILE A 415 -38.12 24.23 0.01
N ASP A 416 -37.30 24.71 -0.93
CA ASP A 416 -37.57 24.57 -2.35
C ASP A 416 -37.31 23.11 -2.79
N PRO A 417 -38.35 22.35 -3.18
CA PRO A 417 -38.17 20.94 -3.57
C PRO A 417 -37.37 20.75 -4.87
N LEU A 418 -37.11 21.83 -5.61
CA LEU A 418 -36.30 21.82 -6.81
C LEU A 418 -34.79 21.88 -6.52
N VAL A 419 -34.41 22.26 -5.29
CA VAL A 419 -33.01 22.50 -4.89
C VAL A 419 -32.55 21.40 -3.94
N GLY A 420 -31.45 20.74 -4.26
CA GLY A 420 -30.84 19.70 -3.41
C GLY A 420 -31.57 18.36 -3.37
N ILE A 421 -32.91 18.33 -3.32
CA ILE A 421 -33.70 17.08 -3.25
C ILE A 421 -33.45 16.16 -4.45
N PRO A 422 -33.38 16.64 -5.72
CA PRO A 422 -33.04 15.78 -6.85
C PRO A 422 -31.67 15.09 -6.71
N ILE A 423 -30.70 15.77 -6.08
CA ILE A 423 -29.37 15.25 -5.81
C ILE A 423 -29.45 14.15 -4.76
N LEU A 424 -30.13 14.40 -3.63
CA LEU A 424 -30.32 13.41 -2.57
C LEU A 424 -31.00 12.15 -3.09
N TRP A 425 -32.08 12.32 -3.85
CA TRP A 425 -32.75 11.20 -4.49
C TRP A 425 -31.80 10.40 -5.38
N SER A 426 -31.11 11.08 -6.30
CA SER A 426 -30.17 10.44 -7.22
C SER A 426 -29.05 9.70 -6.48
N LEU A 427 -28.57 10.30 -5.39
CA LEU A 427 -27.53 9.75 -4.54
C LEU A 427 -28.00 8.48 -3.82
N PHE A 428 -29.22 8.46 -3.25
CA PHE A 428 -29.74 7.31 -2.52
C PHE A 428 -30.27 6.21 -3.42
N TYR A 429 -31.03 6.58 -4.45
CA TYR A 429 -31.68 5.67 -5.38
C TYR A 429 -30.70 5.11 -6.44
N GLY A 430 -29.69 5.90 -6.84
CA GLY A 430 -28.71 5.52 -7.86
C GLY A 430 -29.08 5.93 -9.29
N HIS A 431 -30.13 6.72 -9.46
CA HIS A 431 -30.46 7.43 -10.70
C HIS A 431 -31.38 8.63 -10.45
N PRO A 432 -31.42 9.61 -11.36
CA PRO A 432 -32.36 10.73 -11.26
C PRO A 432 -33.82 10.26 -11.14
N PRO A 433 -34.70 11.03 -10.47
CA PRO A 433 -36.12 10.70 -10.40
C PRO A 433 -36.73 10.65 -11.81
N ASP A 434 -37.72 9.78 -12.02
CA ASP A 434 -38.43 9.59 -13.30
C ASP A 434 -37.57 9.16 -14.49
N ARG A 435 -36.58 8.28 -14.25
CA ARG A 435 -35.60 7.83 -15.25
C ARG A 435 -36.20 7.28 -16.56
N TYR A 436 -37.29 6.54 -16.48
CA TYR A 436 -37.92 5.83 -17.61
C TYR A 436 -39.31 6.39 -17.95
N PHE A 437 -39.51 7.70 -17.84
CA PHE A 437 -40.84 8.28 -18.08
C PHE A 437 -41.41 7.96 -19.49
N HIS A 438 -40.56 7.67 -20.46
CA HIS A 438 -40.94 7.25 -21.82
C HIS A 438 -41.29 5.75 -21.97
N LEU A 439 -41.09 4.94 -20.93
CA LEU A 439 -41.14 3.46 -21.01
C LEU A 439 -41.85 2.81 -19.82
N LYS A 440 -42.96 3.36 -19.31
CA LYS A 440 -43.80 2.60 -18.37
C LYS A 440 -44.47 1.41 -19.09
N LYS A 441 -43.79 0.25 -19.10
CA LYS A 441 -44.35 -1.12 -19.04
C LYS A 441 -43.29 -2.08 -18.49
N GLU A 442 -43.75 -3.02 -17.66
CA GLU A 442 -43.01 -3.88 -16.72
C GLU A 442 -41.93 -4.79 -17.33
N SER A 443 -40.91 -5.16 -16.54
CA SER A 443 -40.57 -6.56 -16.19
C SER A 443 -39.18 -6.70 -15.52
N PHE A 444 -39.08 -7.59 -14.52
CA PHE A 444 -37.84 -8.00 -13.85
C PHE A 444 -37.26 -9.27 -14.51
N LYS A 445 -35.92 -9.42 -14.55
CA LYS A 445 -35.26 -10.74 -14.66
C LYS A 445 -33.93 -10.79 -13.87
N LYS A 446 -33.78 -11.87 -13.10
CA LYS A 446 -32.60 -12.27 -12.29
C LYS A 446 -31.49 -12.87 -13.17
N LEU A 447 -30.24 -12.82 -12.69
CA LEU A 447 -29.15 -13.73 -13.10
C LEU A 447 -28.31 -14.17 -11.87
N VAL A 448 -27.76 -15.38 -11.99
CA VAL A 448 -27.18 -16.29 -11.00
C VAL A 448 -25.74 -16.69 -11.42
N ASP A 449 -24.89 -16.96 -10.40
CA ASP A 449 -23.65 -17.78 -10.25
C ASP A 449 -22.24 -17.48 -10.82
N ASP A 450 -21.28 -17.96 -9.99
CA ASP A 450 -19.79 -18.08 -9.85
C ASP A 450 -19.10 -18.96 -10.94
N PRO A 451 -17.79 -19.42 -10.93
CA PRO A 451 -16.55 -19.16 -10.15
C PRO A 451 -15.16 -19.15 -10.91
N ASN A 452 -14.07 -18.84 -10.16
CA ASN A 452 -12.66 -19.39 -10.18
C ASN A 452 -11.39 -18.70 -10.81
N LYS A 453 -10.32 -18.69 -9.94
CA LYS A 453 -8.84 -18.94 -10.07
C LYS A 453 -7.77 -17.87 -10.46
N ASN A 454 -6.78 -17.59 -9.56
CA ASN A 454 -5.36 -18.11 -9.51
C ASN A 454 -4.38 -17.35 -8.56
N ILE A 455 -3.32 -18.04 -8.06
CA ILE A 455 -2.36 -17.73 -6.96
C ILE A 455 -0.90 -17.52 -7.48
N ILE A 456 -0.05 -16.72 -6.79
CA ILE A 456 1.44 -16.66 -6.96
C ILE A 456 2.15 -16.58 -5.57
N THR A 457 3.32 -17.23 -5.39
CA THR A 457 4.05 -17.49 -4.11
C THR A 457 5.42 -16.78 -4.00
N THR A 458 5.88 -16.47 -2.77
CA THR A 458 7.21 -15.92 -2.38
C THR A 458 8.21 -17.04 -2.06
N LYS A 459 9.32 -17.15 -2.79
CA LYS A 459 10.28 -18.26 -2.67
C LYS A 459 11.72 -17.78 -2.89
N ILE A 460 12.66 -18.14 -2.00
CA ILE A 460 14.10 -17.83 -2.05
C ILE A 460 14.87 -19.06 -2.49
N LYS A 461 15.79 -18.92 -3.45
CA LYS A 461 16.68 -20.01 -3.87
C LYS A 461 18.03 -19.95 -3.15
N LEU A 462 18.32 -20.97 -2.35
CA LEU A 462 19.54 -21.08 -1.56
C LEU A 462 20.65 -21.74 -2.39
N THR A 463 21.66 -20.98 -2.80
CA THR A 463 22.75 -21.50 -3.66
C THR A 463 24.15 -21.32 -3.08
N GLY A 464 24.26 -20.55 -1.99
CA GLY A 464 25.53 -20.05 -1.48
C GLY A 464 26.43 -21.08 -0.80
N PHE A 465 25.83 -22.09 -0.17
CA PHE A 465 26.54 -23.15 0.58
C PHE A 465 26.65 -24.48 -0.18
N ARG A 466 25.93 -24.66 -1.29
CA ARG A 466 25.75 -25.98 -1.95
C ARG A 466 26.94 -26.50 -2.76
N LYS A 467 28.00 -25.71 -2.94
CA LYS A 467 29.10 -26.05 -3.86
C LYS A 467 30.16 -27.02 -3.31
N ASN A 468 29.82 -27.87 -2.34
CA ASN A 468 30.76 -28.84 -1.75
C ASN A 468 30.08 -30.13 -1.21
N TYR A 469 28.96 -30.54 -1.79
CA TYR A 469 28.62 -31.97 -1.89
C TYR A 469 28.80 -32.41 -3.33
#